data_AF-A0A924LX13-F1
#
_entry.id   AF-A0A924LX13-F1
#
_cell.length_a   1.000
_cell.length_b   1.000
_cell.length_c   1.000
_cell.angle_alpha   90.00
_cell.angle_beta   90.00
_cell.angle_gamma   90.00
#
_symmetry.space_group_name_H-M   'P 1'
#
loop_
_entity.id
_entity.type
_entity.pdbx_description
1 polymer ?
#
loop_
_entity_poly.entity_id
_entity_poly.type
_entity_poly.pdbx_seq_one_letter_code
_entity_poly.pdbx_strand_id
1 'polypeptide(L)'
;SEQAGSYGELGEHVLGINPFDVAGPADALYQAITMEMPERRRRAAALREQVRTHDVKLWINHQLEDLLAVGTSRAAESQASPA
;
A
#
# COMPACT_ATOMS: atom_id res chain seq x y z
N SER A 1 -8.82 0.42 8.87
CA SER A 1 -8.16 1.06 10.03
C SER A 1 -7.03 1.91 9.49
N GLU A 2 -6.93 3.15 9.94
CA GLU A 2 -5.87 4.08 9.54
C GLU A 2 -4.47 3.61 9.94
N GLN A 3 -4.38 2.73 10.93
CA GLN A 3 -3.10 2.16 11.41
C GLN A 3 -2.65 0.91 10.64
N ALA A 4 -3.46 0.41 9.71
CA ALA A 4 -3.02 -0.70 8.87
C ALA A 4 -1.97 -0.18 7.87
N GLY A 5 -0.89 -0.94 7.63
CA GLY A 5 0.12 -0.57 6.62
C GLY A 5 -0.50 -0.35 5.23
N SER A 6 -1.49 -1.17 4.87
CA SER A 6 -2.24 -1.03 3.61
C SER A 6 -3.06 0.27 3.51
N TYR A 7 -3.29 0.98 4.61
CA TYR A 7 -3.98 2.26 4.57
C TYR A 7 -3.15 3.34 3.88
N GLY A 8 -1.82 3.27 3.94
CA GLY A 8 -0.95 4.20 3.20
C GLY A 8 -1.13 4.13 1.69
N GLU A 9 -1.49 2.94 1.17
CA GLU A 9 -1.66 2.70 -0.26
C GLU A 9 -3.13 2.78 -0.71
N LEU A 10 -4.05 2.33 0.14
CA LEU A 10 -5.47 2.19 -0.21
C LEU A 10 -6.36 3.30 0.37
N GLY A 11 -5.81 4.13 1.27
CA GLY A 11 -6.52 5.12 2.09
C GLY A 11 -7.44 6.05 1.29
N GLU A 12 -7.00 6.48 0.11
CA GLU A 12 -7.73 7.41 -0.76
C GLU A 12 -9.11 6.86 -1.18
N HIS A 13 -9.26 5.54 -1.30
CA HIS A 13 -10.46 4.92 -1.87
C HIS A 13 -11.32 4.18 -0.85
N VAL A 14 -10.83 4.01 0.39
CA VAL A 14 -11.58 3.34 1.47
C VAL A 14 -12.37 4.33 2.32
N LEU A 15 -13.27 3.80 3.16
CA LEU A 15 -13.77 4.54 4.32
C LEU A 15 -12.80 4.26 5.47
N GLY A 16 -11.94 5.24 5.76
CA GLY A 16 -11.01 5.19 6.89
C GLY A 16 -11.76 5.15 8.22
N ILE A 17 -11.21 4.40 9.16
CA ILE A 17 -11.70 4.36 10.54
C ILE A 17 -10.51 4.42 11.48
N ASN A 18 -10.62 5.26 12.50
CA ASN A 18 -9.71 5.22 13.64
C ASN A 18 -10.14 4.07 14.57
N PRO A 19 -9.32 3.04 14.80
CA PRO A 19 -9.71 1.90 15.63
C PRO A 19 -9.87 2.24 17.12
N PHE A 20 -9.41 3.41 17.56
CA PHE A 20 -9.60 3.89 18.92
C PHE A 20 -10.87 4.72 19.11
N ASP A 21 -11.54 5.08 18.01
CA ASP A 21 -12.87 5.67 18.06
C ASP A 21 -13.91 4.53 18.12
N VAL A 22 -14.64 4.44 19.24
CA VAL A 22 -15.62 3.38 19.47
C VAL A 22 -16.87 3.57 18.61
N ALA A 23 -17.23 4.81 18.26
CA ALA A 23 -18.44 5.12 17.48
C ALA A 23 -18.17 5.17 15.97
N GLY A 24 -16.98 5.64 15.56
CA GLY A 24 -16.60 5.82 14.16
C GLY A 24 -16.83 4.61 13.24
N PRO A 25 -16.56 3.35 13.65
CA PRO A 25 -16.85 2.18 12.83
C PRO A 25 -18.34 2.02 12.48
N ALA A 26 -19.26 2.40 13.38
CA ALA A 26 -20.69 2.33 13.10
C ALA A 26 -21.10 3.34 12.02
N ASP A 27 -20.59 4.58 12.10
CA ASP A 27 -20.85 5.62 11.10
C ASP A 27 -20.27 5.23 9.73
N ALA A 28 -19.04 4.72 9.69
CA ALA A 28 -18.41 4.24 8.46
C ALA A 28 -19.16 3.05 7.84
N LEU A 29 -19.68 2.13 8.68
CA LEU A 29 -20.49 1.02 8.20
C LEU A 29 -21.84 1.51 7.64
N TYR A 30 -22.50 2.43 8.33
CA TYR A 30 -23.74 3.05 7.85
C TYR A 30 -23.50 3.73 6.50
N GLN A 31 -22.44 4.53 6.37
CA GLN A 31 -22.03 5.16 5.12
C GLN A 31 -21.76 4.10 4.04
N ALA A 32 -21.05 3.01 4.35
CA ALA A 32 -20.75 1.95 3.39
C ALA A 32 -22.02 1.26 2.85
N ILE A 33 -22.99 1.00 3.73
CA ILE A 33 -24.24 0.32 3.36
C ILE A 33 -25.14 1.25 2.55
N THR A 34 -25.25 2.51 2.94
CA THR A 34 -26.11 3.52 2.28
C THR A 34 -25.46 4.19 1.07
N MET A 35 -24.17 3.93 0.80
CA MET A 35 -23.44 4.52 -0.32
C MET A 35 -24.10 4.20 -1.66
N GLU A 36 -24.35 5.27 -2.42
CA GLU A 36 -24.84 5.24 -3.79
C GLU A 36 -23.97 4.37 -4.71
N MET A 37 -24.62 3.64 -5.64
CA MET A 37 -23.90 2.68 -6.49
C MET A 37 -22.78 3.27 -7.35
N PRO A 38 -22.91 4.46 -7.94
CA PRO A 38 -21.82 5.06 -8.72
C PRO A 38 -20.54 5.25 -7.88
N GLU A 39 -20.67 5.76 -6.66
CA GLU A 39 -19.53 5.99 -5.76
C GLU A 39 -18.90 4.68 -5.30
N ARG A 40 -19.74 3.69 -4.94
CA ARG A 40 -19.27 2.36 -4.56
C ARG A 40 -18.48 1.70 -5.69
N ARG A 41 -18.95 1.81 -6.94
CA ARG A 41 -18.26 1.28 -8.12
C ARG A 41 -16.94 2.00 -8.37
N ARG A 42 -16.91 3.34 -8.27
CA ARG A 42 -15.70 4.16 -8.43
C ARG A 42 -14.61 3.72 -7.45
N ARG A 43 -14.94 3.68 -6.15
CA ARG A 43 -14.01 3.24 -5.09
C ARG A 43 -13.53 1.81 -5.33
N ALA A 44 -14.43 0.88 -5.61
CA ALA A 44 -14.09 -0.52 -5.81
C ALA A 44 -13.27 -0.76 -7.10
N ALA A 45 -13.43 0.06 -8.13
CA ALA A 45 -12.58 -0.01 -9.33
C ALA A 45 -11.15 0.45 -9.01
N ALA A 46 -11.02 1.60 -8.35
CA ALA A 46 -9.71 2.15 -7.97
C ALA A 46 -8.95 1.23 -7.01
N LEU A 47 -9.62 0.65 -6.00
CA LEU A 47 -9.01 -0.33 -5.10
C LEU A 47 -8.50 -1.58 -5.84
N ARG A 48 -9.26 -2.09 -6.81
CA ARG A 48 -8.83 -3.25 -7.62
C ARG A 48 -7.63 -2.93 -8.49
N GLU A 49 -7.58 -1.72 -9.05
CA GLU A 49 -6.44 -1.29 -9.85
C GLU A 49 -5.18 -1.22 -9.00
N GLN A 50 -5.24 -0.52 -7.85
CA GLN A 50 -4.12 -0.39 -6.93
C GLN A 50 -3.54 -1.76 -6.51
N VAL A 51 -4.40 -2.71 -6.15
CA VAL A 51 -3.96 -4.06 -5.76
C VAL A 51 -3.37 -4.85 -6.93
N ARG A 52 -3.85 -4.65 -8.16
CA ARG A 52 -3.35 -5.35 -9.34
C ARG A 52 -2.00 -4.82 -9.82
N THR A 53 -1.76 -3.52 -9.68
CA THR A 53 -0.50 -2.90 -10.10
C THR A 53 0.61 -3.04 -9.07
N HIS A 54 0.28 -3.35 -7.81
CA HIS A 54 1.23 -3.58 -6.72
C HIS A 54 1.19 -5.02 -6.23
N ASP A 55 1.48 -5.96 -7.12
CA ASP A 55 1.42 -7.39 -6.83
C ASP A 55 2.70 -7.95 -6.17
N VAL A 56 2.63 -9.21 -5.74
CA VAL A 56 3.75 -9.91 -5.09
C VAL A 56 4.98 -10.08 -5.99
N LYS A 57 4.79 -10.15 -7.32
CA LYS A 57 5.89 -10.30 -8.27
C LYS A 57 6.67 -9.01 -8.39
N LEU A 58 5.96 -7.87 -8.46
CA LEU A 58 6.59 -6.56 -8.42
C LEU A 58 7.38 -6.38 -7.12
N TRP A 59 6.78 -6.73 -5.98
CA TRP A 59 7.45 -6.66 -4.68
C TRP A 59 8.77 -7.45 -4.66
N ILE A 60 8.76 -8.74 -5.04
CA ILE A 60 9.99 -9.56 -4.97
C ILE A 60 11.05 -9.08 -5.95
N ASN A 61 10.66 -8.59 -7.14
CA ASN A 61 11.60 -8.03 -8.10
C ASN A 61 12.28 -6.79 -7.55
N HIS A 62 11.53 -5.85 -6.95
CA HIS A 62 12.13 -4.69 -6.29
C HIS A 62 13.11 -5.10 -5.17
N GLN A 63 12.76 -6.10 -4.34
CA GLN A 63 13.68 -6.56 -3.30
C GLN A 63 14.99 -7.13 -3.88
N LEU A 64 14.90 -7.89 -4.98
CA LEU A 64 16.09 -8.43 -5.64
C LEU A 64 16.92 -7.34 -6.31
N GLU A 65 16.30 -6.37 -6.97
CA GLU A 65 16.98 -5.22 -7.58
C GLU A 65 17.73 -4.40 -6.52
N ASP A 66 17.11 -4.12 -5.38
CA ASP A 66 17.73 -3.41 -4.26
C ASP A 66 18.95 -4.17 -3.72
N LEU A 67 18.83 -5.48 -3.53
CA LEU A 67 19.94 -6.32 -3.05
C LEU A 67 21.10 -6.38 -4.05
N LEU A 68 20.81 -6.48 -5.35
CA LEU A 68 21.81 -6.45 -6.41
C LEU A 68 22.52 -5.10 -6.45
N ALA A 69 21.78 -4.00 -6.35
CA ALA A 69 22.35 -2.65 -6.30
C ALA A 69 23.33 -2.49 -5.13
N VAL A 70 22.93 -2.88 -3.92
CA VAL A 70 23.81 -2.84 -2.73
C VAL A 70 25.03 -3.75 -2.92
N GLY A 71 24.86 -4.94 -3.49
CA GLY A 71 25.96 -5.86 -3.78
C GLY A 71 27.00 -5.26 -4.73
N THR A 72 26.55 -4.59 -5.80
CA THR A 72 27.45 -3.93 -6.76
C THR A 72 28.19 -2.74 -6.16
N SER A 73 27.52 -1.90 -5.36
CA SER A 73 28.15 -0.77 -4.68
C SER A 73 29.26 -1.22 -3.72
N ARG A 74 29.02 -2.27 -2.93
CA ARG A 74 30.04 -2.83 -2.01
C ARG A 74 31.24 -3.42 -2.73
N ALA A 75 31.02 -4.07 -3.88
CA ALA A 75 32.11 -4.61 -4.70
C ALA A 75 32.97 -3.50 -5.30
N ALA A 76 32.37 -2.37 -5.69
CA ALA A 76 33.09 -1.20 -6.19
C ALA A 76 33.90 -0.51 -5.07
N GLU A 77 33.32 -0.33 -3.88
CA GLU A 77 34.01 0.23 -2.72
C GLU A 77 35.20 -0.63 -2.27
N SER A 78 35.05 -1.95 -2.27
CA SER A 78 36.14 -2.88 -1.92
C SER A 78 37.30 -2.87 -2.94
N GLN A 79 37.04 -2.49 -4.20
CA GLN A 79 38.07 -2.37 -5.23
C GLN A 79 38.74 -0.99 -5.25
N ALA A 80 38.08 0.03 -4.70
CA ALA A 80 38.54 1.42 -4.69
C ALA A 80 39.39 1.79 -3.46
N SER A 81 39.56 0.89 -2.48
CA SER A 81 40.48 1.07 -1.35
C SER A 81 41.83 0.43 -1.67
N PRO A 82 42.88 1.18 -2.07
CA PRO A 82 44.22 0.65 -2.11
C PRO A 82 44.79 0.59 -0.68
N ALA A 83 45.69 -0.37 -0.47
CA ALA A 83 46.48 -0.52 0.75
C ALA A 83 47.43 0.66 0.97
#